data_AF-A0A7W0QL20-F1
#
_entry.id   AF-A0A7W0QL20-F1
#
_cell.length_a   1.000
_cell.length_b   1.000
_cell.length_c   1.000
_cell.angle_alpha   90.00
_cell.angle_beta   90.00
_cell.angle_gamma   90.00
#
_symmetry.space_group_name_H-M   'P 1'
#
loop_
_entity.id
_entity.type
_entity.pdbx_description
1 polymer ?
#
loop_
_entity_poly.entity_id
_entity_poly.type
_entity_poly.pdbx_seq_one_letter_code
_entity_poly.pdbx_strand_id
1 'polypeptide(L)'
;MIARARLWPEAREDINALPNRPLRLAATRAVMSLQENPWSGEEVRARSRVGDLRGLRRIALDEPDWGDKPRYRVVYRNEPDDGVVEIVAVIAVGLRESLAIYKEAAARLRKEMRRRLTE
;
A
#
# COMPACT_ATOMS: atom_id res chain seq x y z
N MET A 1 17.02 -0.71 -13.35
CA MET A 1 17.19 -0.51 -11.90
C MET A 1 15.94 -1.03 -11.22
N ILE A 2 16.06 -1.78 -10.13
CA ILE A 2 14.92 -2.37 -9.40
C ILE A 2 14.82 -1.68 -8.05
N ALA A 3 13.66 -1.14 -7.71
CA ALA A 3 13.43 -0.52 -6.41
C ALA A 3 13.33 -1.60 -5.31
N ARG A 4 13.70 -1.25 -4.08
CA ARG A 4 13.56 -2.14 -2.93
C ARG A 4 12.15 -2.00 -2.35
N ALA A 5 11.41 -3.11 -2.27
CA ALA A 5 10.16 -3.12 -1.51
C ALA A 5 10.48 -3.17 -0.01
N ARG A 6 10.04 -2.17 0.74
CA ARG A 6 10.06 -2.16 2.21
C ARG A 6 8.64 -2.33 2.72
N LEU A 7 8.33 -3.51 3.24
CA LEU A 7 7.06 -3.73 3.94
C LEU A 7 7.19 -3.21 5.35
N TRP A 8 6.26 -2.35 5.76
CA TRP A 8 6.09 -2.01 7.17
C TRP A 8 5.67 -3.27 7.95
N PRO A 9 6.03 -3.38 9.25
CA PRO A 9 5.62 -4.51 10.06
C PRO A 9 4.10 -4.76 10.01
N GLU A 10 3.30 -3.70 10.14
CA GLU A 10 1.84 -3.79 10.08
C GLU A 10 1.33 -4.20 8.68
N ALA A 11 2.02 -3.80 7.61
CA ALA A 11 1.68 -4.24 6.25
C ALA A 11 1.98 -5.72 6.01
N ARG A 12 3.00 -6.27 6.68
CA ARG A 12 3.28 -7.72 6.65
C ARG A 12 2.17 -8.48 7.36
N GLU A 13 1.74 -8.00 8.52
CA GLU A 13 0.62 -8.57 9.27
C GLU A 13 -0.67 -8.53 8.47
N ASP A 14 -0.96 -7.41 7.79
CA ASP A 14 -2.10 -7.28 6.90
C ASP A 14 -2.14 -8.38 5.82
N ILE A 15 -1.00 -8.63 5.15
CA ILE A 15 -0.90 -9.69 4.14
C ILE A 15 -1.15 -11.06 4.77
N ASN A 16 -0.57 -11.33 5.95
CA ASN A 16 -0.76 -12.61 6.64
C ASN A 16 -2.22 -12.82 7.06
N ALA A 17 -2.94 -11.75 7.39
CA ALA A 17 -4.34 -11.77 7.81
C ALA A 17 -5.34 -11.90 6.66
N LEU A 18 -4.91 -11.86 5.38
CA LEU A 18 -5.82 -12.04 4.24
C LEU A 18 -6.46 -13.44 4.27
N PRO A 19 -7.77 -13.54 3.93
CA PRO A 19 -8.63 -14.69 4.24
C PRO A 19 -8.16 -16.02 3.64
N ASN A 20 -7.49 -16.02 2.50
CA ASN A 20 -7.08 -17.24 1.83
C ASN A 20 -5.74 -17.12 1.11
N ARG A 21 -5.19 -18.28 0.74
CA ARG A 21 -3.88 -18.39 0.09
C ARG A 21 -3.82 -17.71 -1.28
N PRO A 22 -4.81 -17.84 -2.18
CA PRO A 22 -4.80 -17.13 -3.46
C PRO A 22 -4.66 -15.62 -3.30
N LEU A 23 -5.41 -15.01 -2.38
CA LEU A 23 -5.36 -13.58 -2.13
C LEU A 23 -4.02 -13.14 -1.51
N ARG A 24 -3.46 -13.93 -0.58
CA ARG A 24 -2.10 -13.68 -0.04
C ARG A 24 -1.03 -13.71 -1.13
N LEU A 25 -1.14 -14.65 -2.06
CA LEU A 25 -0.24 -14.75 -3.19
C LEU A 25 -0.40 -13.56 -4.15
N ALA A 26 -1.64 -13.15 -4.44
CA ALA A 26 -1.92 -11.96 -5.25
C ALA A 26 -1.34 -10.69 -4.61
N ALA A 27 -1.51 -10.48 -3.30
CA ALA A 27 -0.93 -9.35 -2.59
C ALA A 27 0.61 -9.38 -2.61
N THR A 28 1.22 -10.54 -2.39
CA THR A 28 2.68 -10.71 -2.46
C THR A 28 3.22 -10.40 -3.84
N ARG A 29 2.56 -10.90 -4.91
CA ARG A 29 2.93 -10.61 -6.30
C ARG A 29 2.80 -9.13 -6.63
N ALA A 30 1.74 -8.47 -6.17
CA ALA A 30 1.56 -7.03 -6.36
C ALA A 30 2.68 -6.22 -5.70
N VAL A 31 3.14 -6.64 -4.51
CA VAL A 31 4.28 -6.01 -3.84
C VAL A 31 5.60 -6.24 -4.60
N MET A 32 5.81 -7.44 -5.15
CA MET A 32 6.99 -7.74 -5.96
C MET A 32 7.00 -6.94 -7.27
N SER A 33 5.86 -6.81 -7.95
CA SER A 33 5.78 -6.06 -9.21
C SER A 33 6.06 -4.56 -9.02
N LEU A 34 5.82 -4.02 -7.83
CA LEU A 34 6.20 -2.64 -7.50
C LEU A 34 7.72 -2.41 -7.52
N GLN A 35 8.53 -3.45 -7.32
CA GLN A 35 9.98 -3.33 -7.40
C GLN A 35 10.43 -3.03 -8.84
N GLU A 36 9.74 -3.61 -9.82
CA GLU A 36 10.01 -3.42 -11.25
C GLU A 36 9.38 -2.13 -11.77
N ASN A 37 8.17 -1.81 -11.30
CA ASN A 37 7.47 -0.59 -11.69
C ASN A 37 6.81 0.11 -10.47
N PRO A 38 7.56 0.96 -9.75
CA PRO A 38 7.07 1.72 -8.59
C PRO A 38 5.90 2.66 -8.90
N TRP A 39 5.75 3.04 -10.17
CA TRP A 39 4.74 4.02 -10.63
C TRP A 39 3.44 3.36 -11.12
N SER A 40 3.38 2.03 -11.16
CA SER A 40 2.22 1.27 -11.65
C SER A 40 0.92 1.48 -10.87
N GLY A 41 0.99 1.86 -9.60
CA GLY A 41 -0.18 2.21 -8.79
C GLY A 41 -0.74 3.60 -9.09
N GLU A 42 -2.04 3.78 -8.87
CA GLU A 42 -2.72 5.07 -8.99
C GLU A 42 -2.44 5.95 -7.76
N GLU A 43 -2.36 7.27 -7.95
CA GLU A 43 -2.32 8.19 -6.81
C GLU A 43 -3.62 8.14 -6.00
N VAL A 44 -3.45 8.14 -4.67
CA VAL A 44 -4.58 8.21 -3.76
C VAL A 44 -5.06 9.65 -3.71
N ARG A 45 -6.15 9.92 -4.43
CA ARG A 45 -6.79 11.25 -4.42
C ARG A 45 -7.10 11.69 -2.99
N ALA A 46 -6.80 12.96 -2.69
CA ALA A 46 -7.11 13.56 -1.41
C ALA A 46 -8.61 13.42 -1.07
N ARG A 47 -8.91 13.05 0.17
CA ARG A 47 -10.28 12.96 0.69
C ARG A 47 -10.32 13.56 2.08
N SER A 48 -11.14 14.58 2.27
CA SER A 48 -11.28 15.31 3.54
C SER A 48 -11.56 14.43 4.77
N ARG A 49 -12.21 13.27 4.59
CA ARG A 49 -12.60 12.35 5.68
C ARG A 49 -11.54 11.31 6.07
N VAL A 50 -10.36 11.28 5.43
CA VAL A 50 -9.41 10.16 5.58
C VAL A 50 -8.02 10.59 6.06
N GLY A 51 -7.78 11.89 6.19
CA GLY A 51 -6.49 12.46 6.58
C GLY A 51 -5.58 12.78 5.39
N ASP A 52 -4.31 13.04 5.66
CA ASP A 52 -3.32 13.33 4.62
C ASP A 52 -2.90 12.05 3.90
N LEU A 53 -3.15 12.01 2.58
CA LEU A 53 -2.84 10.89 1.69
C LEU A 53 -1.88 11.32 0.57
N ARG A 54 -1.29 12.52 0.65
CA ARG A 54 -0.35 13.02 -0.36
C ARG A 54 0.85 12.08 -0.48
N GLY A 55 1.30 11.88 -1.71
CA GLY A 55 2.39 10.95 -2.03
C GLY A 55 2.03 9.46 -1.92
N LEU A 56 0.80 9.11 -1.51
CA LEU A 56 0.37 7.72 -1.47
C LEU A 56 -0.15 7.26 -2.82
N ARG A 57 0.15 5.99 -3.10
CA ARG A 57 -0.27 5.27 -4.29
C ARG A 57 -0.99 4.00 -3.90
N ARG A 58 -1.81 3.47 -4.80
CA ARG A 58 -2.58 2.25 -4.59
C ARG A 58 -2.53 1.30 -5.78
N ILE A 59 -2.51 0.01 -5.47
CA ILE A 59 -2.83 -1.06 -6.43
C ILE A 59 -4.12 -1.72 -6.00
N ALA A 60 -5.02 -1.96 -6.96
CA ALA A 60 -6.21 -2.79 -6.76
C ALA A 60 -5.86 -4.25 -6.97
N LEU A 61 -6.32 -5.13 -6.09
CA LEU A 61 -6.10 -6.57 -6.20
C LEU A 61 -7.29 -7.34 -5.64
N ASP A 62 -7.40 -8.59 -6.09
CA ASP A 62 -8.33 -9.58 -5.58
C ASP A 62 -7.78 -10.98 -5.90
N GLU A 63 -8.57 -12.01 -5.64
CA GLU A 63 -8.31 -13.37 -6.08
C GLU A 63 -8.27 -13.45 -7.63
N PRO A 64 -7.47 -14.35 -8.24
CA PRO A 64 -7.33 -14.43 -9.70
C PRO A 64 -8.64 -14.71 -10.46
N ASP A 65 -9.57 -15.40 -9.83
CA ASP A 65 -10.89 -15.80 -10.32
C ASP A 65 -12.00 -14.79 -9.96
N TRP A 66 -11.65 -13.68 -9.31
CA TRP A 66 -12.60 -12.61 -9.00
C TRP A 66 -12.96 -11.83 -10.28
N GLY A 67 -14.20 -12.01 -10.76
CA GLY A 67 -14.70 -11.36 -11.98
C GLY A 67 -15.22 -9.93 -11.81
N ASP A 68 -15.28 -9.44 -10.58
CA ASP A 68 -15.88 -8.15 -10.22
C ASP A 68 -14.84 -7.08 -9.89
N LYS A 69 -15.31 -5.89 -9.48
CA LYS A 69 -14.42 -4.82 -9.01
C LYS A 69 -13.53 -5.31 -7.85
N PRO A 70 -12.19 -5.19 -7.93
CA PRO A 70 -11.30 -5.69 -6.90
C PRO A 70 -11.59 -5.07 -5.53
N ARG A 71 -11.67 -5.90 -4.49
CA ARG A 71 -12.05 -5.52 -3.13
C ARG A 71 -10.88 -5.04 -2.29
N TYR A 72 -9.66 -5.50 -2.59
CA TYR A 72 -8.47 -5.23 -1.77
C TYR A 72 -7.56 -4.18 -2.40
N ARG A 73 -6.78 -3.50 -1.57
CA ARG A 73 -5.80 -2.50 -1.97
C ARG A 73 -4.47 -2.78 -1.30
N VAL A 74 -3.38 -2.63 -2.05
CA VAL A 74 -2.07 -2.31 -1.48
C VAL A 74 -1.94 -0.80 -1.49
N VAL A 75 -1.60 -0.20 -0.35
CA VAL A 75 -1.30 1.23 -0.21
C VAL A 75 0.18 1.39 0.10
N TYR A 76 0.86 2.22 -0.68
CA TYR A 76 2.30 2.40 -0.60
C TYR A 76 2.70 3.84 -0.93
N ARG A 77 3.96 4.18 -0.71
CA ARG A 77 4.58 5.42 -1.21
C ARG A 77 5.94 5.12 -1.85
N ASN A 78 6.33 5.98 -2.78
CA ASN A 78 7.67 5.96 -3.36
C ASN A 78 8.60 6.83 -2.50
N GLU A 79 9.85 6.41 -2.36
CA GLU A 79 10.91 7.18 -1.71
C GLU A 79 12.18 7.12 -2.60
N PRO A 80 12.69 8.25 -3.12
CA PRO A 80 11.99 9.55 -3.20
C PRO A 80 10.65 9.46 -3.96
N ASP A 81 9.75 10.41 -3.71
CA ASP A 81 8.44 10.50 -4.36
C ASP A 81 8.48 11.26 -5.69
N ASP A 82 9.67 11.61 -6.16
CA ASP A 82 10.00 12.12 -7.48
C ASP A 82 11.25 11.42 -8.05
N GLY A 83 11.44 11.50 -9.37
CA GLY A 83 12.63 10.96 -10.03
C GLY A 83 12.81 9.44 -9.91
N VAL A 84 14.04 9.02 -9.57
CA VAL A 84 14.43 7.61 -9.50
C VAL A 84 14.06 7.03 -8.13
N VAL A 85 13.01 6.21 -8.11
CA VAL A 85 12.52 5.58 -6.88
C VAL A 85 13.47 4.49 -6.41
N GLU A 86 13.98 4.62 -5.20
CA GLU A 86 14.86 3.63 -4.57
C GLU A 86 14.10 2.64 -3.69
N ILE A 87 13.05 3.13 -3.01
CA ILE A 87 12.26 2.36 -2.06
C ILE A 87 10.77 2.51 -2.38
N VAL A 88 10.09 1.37 -2.41
CA VAL A 88 8.63 1.30 -2.37
C VAL A 88 8.23 0.91 -0.96
N ALA A 89 7.77 1.87 -0.17
CA ALA A 89 7.34 1.64 1.21
C ALA A 89 5.87 1.21 1.22
N VAL A 90 5.62 -0.08 1.45
CA VAL A 90 4.27 -0.66 1.56
C VAL A 90 3.75 -0.44 2.97
N ILE A 91 2.68 0.33 3.10
CA ILE A 91 2.17 0.86 4.37
C ILE A 91 1.02 0.03 4.91
N ALA A 92 0.11 -0.39 4.02
CA ALA A 92 -1.06 -1.17 4.41
C ALA A 92 -1.60 -2.03 3.25
N VAL A 93 -2.20 -3.17 3.58
CA VAL A 93 -2.94 -4.04 2.66
C VAL A 93 -4.31 -4.37 3.24
N GLY A 94 -5.39 -4.28 2.45
CA GLY A 94 -6.70 -4.62 3.00
C GLY A 94 -7.90 -4.14 2.18
N LEU A 95 -9.08 -4.23 2.78
CA LEU A 95 -10.35 -3.95 2.13
C LEU A 95 -10.51 -2.46 1.77
N ARG A 96 -11.03 -2.19 0.57
CA ARG A 96 -11.37 -0.82 0.12
C ARG A 96 -12.66 -0.27 0.74
N GLU A 97 -13.49 -1.15 1.30
CA GLU A 97 -14.82 -0.83 1.81
C GLU A 97 -14.75 0.29 2.85
N SER A 98 -15.70 1.22 2.81
CA SER A 98 -15.80 2.34 3.76
C SER A 98 -14.52 3.18 3.91
N LEU A 99 -13.64 3.13 2.90
CA LEU A 99 -12.31 3.76 2.91
C LEU A 99 -11.40 3.25 4.04
N ALA A 100 -11.67 2.08 4.59
CA ALA A 100 -10.98 1.55 5.79
C ALA A 100 -9.46 1.50 5.59
N ILE A 101 -9.00 0.91 4.49
CA ILE A 101 -7.56 0.79 4.22
C ILE A 101 -6.83 2.13 4.12
N TYR A 102 -7.50 3.17 3.61
CA TYR A 102 -6.91 4.50 3.49
C TYR A 102 -6.81 5.20 4.85
N LYS A 103 -7.81 5.02 5.72
CA LYS A 103 -7.78 5.53 7.10
C LYS A 103 -6.64 4.90 7.89
N GLU A 104 -6.47 3.59 7.73
CA GLU A 104 -5.40 2.83 8.35
C GLU A 104 -4.03 3.32 7.87
N ALA A 105 -3.82 3.45 6.55
CA ALA A 105 -2.58 3.96 6.00
C ALA A 105 -2.25 5.38 6.50
N ALA A 106 -3.24 6.30 6.54
CA ALA A 106 -3.05 7.65 7.06
C ALA A 106 -2.73 7.68 8.57
N ALA A 107 -3.32 6.77 9.35
CA ALA A 107 -3.01 6.65 10.78
C ALA A 107 -1.58 6.18 11.00
N ARG A 108 -1.15 5.14 10.27
CA ARG A 108 0.22 4.60 10.33
C ARG A 108 1.26 5.63 9.91
N LEU A 109 1.02 6.38 8.83
CA LEU A 109 1.90 7.48 8.41
C LEU A 109 2.05 8.56 9.48
N ARG A 110 0.94 9.01 10.08
CA ARG A 110 1.00 10.00 11.17
C ARG A 110 1.75 9.51 12.40
N LYS A 111 1.70 8.20 12.68
CA LYS A 111 2.46 7.57 13.77
C LYS A 111 3.96 7.56 13.46
N GLU A 112 4.32 7.13 12.25
CA GLU A 112 5.71 7.09 11.79
C GLU A 112 6.33 8.50 11.73
N MET A 113 5.62 9.50 11.21
CA MET A 113 6.08 10.89 11.20
C MET A 113 6.34 11.42 12.60
N ARG A 114 5.45 11.12 13.56
CA ARG A 114 5.65 11.50 14.96
C ARG A 114 6.88 10.84 15.57
N ARG A 115 7.11 9.56 15.27
CA ARG A 115 8.30 8.83 15.76
C ARG A 115 9.60 9.49 15.31
N ARG A 116 9.69 9.88 14.04
CA ARG A 116 10.86 10.56 13.46
C ARG A 116 11.12 11.96 14.00
N LEU A 117 10.13 12.64 14.56
CA LEU A 117 10.29 13.95 15.17
C LEU A 117 10.78 13.88 16.62
N THR A 118 10.74 12.69 17.23
CA THR A 118 11.16 12.43 18.62
C THR A 118 12.48 11.67 18.72
N GLU A 119 13.07 11.27 17.58
CA GLU A 119 14.40 10.66 17.43
C GLU A 119 15.42 11.74 17.03
#